data_AF-A0A2A4G731-F1
#
_entry.id   AF-A0A2A4G731-F1
#
_cell.length_a   1.000
_cell.length_b   1.000
_cell.length_c   1.000
_cell.angle_alpha   90.00
_cell.angle_beta   90.00
_cell.angle_gamma   90.00
#
_symmetry.space_group_name_H-M   'P 1'
#
loop_
_entity.id
_entity.type
_entity.pdbx_description
1 polymer ?
#
loop_
_entity_poly.entity_id
_entity_poly.type
_entity_poly.pdbx_seq_one_letter_code
_entity_poly.pdbx_strand_id
1 'polypeptide(L)'
;MKKAFLPLLAVAALMASCGGSKAIKTEDITKHAGTAAALVEQISPNSTAADIAKLFAAMDTNGDKSVAKDEAVGKVAENFDALDTDKSAGLDLAELGGLLGMLK
;
A
#
# COMPACT_ATOMS: atom_id res chain seq x y z
N MET A 1 13.50 -49.19 -10.55
CA MET A 1 12.08 -48.98 -10.90
C MET A 1 11.22 -49.34 -9.71
N LYS A 2 10.68 -48.34 -9.01
CA LYS A 2 9.97 -48.51 -7.72
C LYS A 2 8.59 -47.83 -7.83
N LYS A 3 7.63 -48.69 -8.17
CA LYS A 3 6.23 -48.84 -7.72
C LYS A 3 5.39 -47.57 -7.44
N ALA A 4 4.24 -47.57 -8.12
CA ALA A 4 3.06 -46.72 -8.06
C ALA A 4 2.56 -46.36 -6.66
N PHE A 5 1.82 -45.24 -6.54
CA PHE A 5 0.54 -45.09 -5.83
C PHE A 5 -0.03 -43.66 -6.07
N LEU A 6 -1.07 -43.55 -6.91
CA LEU A 6 -2.14 -42.56 -6.75
C LEU A 6 -3.15 -43.17 -5.74
N PRO A 7 -3.90 -42.43 -4.89
CA PRO A 7 -4.88 -41.46 -5.39
C PRO A 7 -5.27 -40.28 -4.45
N LEU A 8 -6.03 -39.33 -5.02
CA LEU A 8 -7.21 -38.67 -4.43
C LEU A 8 -7.07 -38.02 -3.04
N LEU A 9 -6.97 -36.68 -3.01
CA LEU A 9 -7.58 -35.89 -1.94
C LEU A 9 -8.33 -34.70 -2.56
N ALA A 10 -9.64 -34.83 -2.59
CA ALA A 10 -10.58 -33.79 -2.96
C ALA A 10 -10.54 -32.66 -1.91
N VAL A 11 -10.14 -31.45 -2.32
CA VAL A 11 -10.40 -30.24 -1.56
C VAL A 11 -11.70 -29.67 -2.10
N ALA A 12 -12.81 -30.02 -1.43
CA ALA A 12 -14.10 -29.40 -1.66
C ALA A 12 -14.02 -27.94 -1.24
N ALA A 13 -14.10 -27.05 -2.22
CA ALA A 13 -14.26 -25.62 -2.02
C ALA A 13 -15.65 -25.36 -1.42
N LEU A 14 -15.70 -25.02 -0.13
CA LEU A 14 -16.92 -24.53 0.50
C LEU A 14 -17.08 -23.05 0.15
N MET A 15 -17.87 -22.77 -0.88
CA MET A 15 -18.32 -21.43 -1.24
C MET A 15 -19.26 -20.92 -0.15
N ALA A 16 -18.75 -19.99 0.67
CA ALA A 16 -19.58 -19.24 1.60
C ALA A 16 -20.42 -18.21 0.84
N SER A 17 -21.72 -18.32 1.07
CA SER A 17 -22.84 -17.66 0.43
C SER A 17 -23.25 -16.38 1.17
N CYS A 18 -23.84 -15.45 0.41
CA CYS A 18 -24.81 -14.41 0.78
C CYS A 18 -24.42 -13.23 1.71
N GLY A 19 -24.42 -12.04 1.10
CA GLY A 19 -25.54 -11.11 1.26
C GLY A 19 -25.36 -9.95 2.25
N GLY A 20 -25.53 -8.71 1.76
CA GLY A 20 -25.72 -7.56 2.64
C GLY A 20 -25.41 -6.21 2.01
N SER A 21 -26.38 -5.65 1.29
CA SER A 21 -26.45 -4.22 0.96
C SER A 21 -26.60 -3.41 2.26
N LYS A 22 -25.57 -2.62 2.61
CA LYS A 22 -25.61 -1.54 3.62
C LYS A 22 -24.91 -0.33 3.00
N ALA A 23 -25.67 0.74 2.75
CA ALA A 23 -25.79 1.89 3.64
C ALA A 23 -24.41 2.52 3.88
N ILE A 24 -24.15 3.60 3.13
CA ILE A 24 -22.99 4.48 3.24
C ILE A 24 -22.86 4.89 4.70
N LYS A 25 -21.92 4.25 5.38
CA LYS A 25 -21.36 4.65 6.66
C LYS A 25 -19.89 4.87 6.39
N THR A 26 -19.25 5.67 7.23
CA THR A 26 -17.83 6.03 7.25
C THR A 26 -16.89 4.81 7.37
N GLU A 27 -17.02 3.89 6.43
CA GLU A 27 -16.44 2.55 6.28
C GLU A 27 -15.86 2.41 4.86
N ASP A 28 -16.21 3.32 3.93
CA ASP A 28 -15.71 3.36 2.54
C ASP A 28 -14.20 3.66 2.45
N ILE A 29 -13.56 4.07 3.55
CA ILE A 29 -12.09 4.16 3.61
C ILE A 29 -11.47 2.75 3.63
N THR A 30 -12.15 1.75 4.20
CA THR A 30 -11.53 0.45 4.49
C THR A 30 -11.66 -0.58 3.35
N LYS A 31 -12.49 -0.33 2.32
CA LYS A 31 -12.55 -1.21 1.14
C LYS A 31 -11.45 -0.96 0.11
N HIS A 32 -10.75 0.17 0.20
CA HIS A 32 -9.57 0.48 -0.62
C HIS A 32 -8.27 0.55 0.21
N ALA A 33 -8.35 0.41 1.54
CA ALA A 33 -7.22 0.48 2.49
C ALA A 33 -6.20 -0.68 2.39
N GLY A 34 -6.18 -1.42 1.29
CA GLY A 34 -5.26 -2.54 1.08
C GLY A 34 -4.04 -2.21 0.22
N THR A 35 -4.01 -1.07 -0.48
CA THR A 35 -2.89 -0.75 -1.38
C THR A 35 -2.39 0.66 -1.15
N ALA A 36 -1.05 0.82 -1.12
CA ALA A 36 -0.40 2.13 -1.08
C ALA A 36 -0.95 3.08 -2.15
N ALA A 37 -1.27 2.58 -3.35
CA ALA A 37 -1.81 3.37 -4.45
C ALA A 37 -3.14 4.08 -4.12
N ALA A 38 -4.07 3.40 -3.43
CA ALA A 38 -5.34 4.01 -3.05
C ALA A 38 -5.18 5.07 -1.94
N LEU A 39 -4.18 4.88 -1.07
CA LEU A 39 -3.83 5.85 -0.04
C LEU A 39 -3.18 7.10 -0.67
N VAL A 40 -2.36 6.94 -1.71
CA VAL A 40 -1.79 8.06 -2.48
C VAL A 40 -2.88 8.93 -3.10
N GLU A 41 -3.96 8.33 -3.60
CA GLU A 41 -5.05 9.07 -4.25
C GLU A 41 -5.92 9.88 -3.26
N GLN A 42 -5.93 9.49 -1.98
CA GLN A 42 -6.60 10.25 -0.91
C GLN A 42 -5.71 11.33 -0.28
N ILE A 43 -4.41 11.38 -0.61
CA ILE A 43 -3.52 12.42 -0.10
C ILE A 43 -3.86 13.76 -0.75
N SER A 44 -4.44 14.63 0.06
CA SER A 44 -4.78 16.01 -0.27
C SER A 44 -3.68 16.95 0.23
N PRO A 45 -3.56 18.19 -0.27
CA PRO A 45 -2.57 19.17 0.22
C PRO A 45 -2.72 19.55 1.73
N ASN A 46 -3.86 19.18 2.33
CA ASN A 46 -4.14 19.30 3.77
C ASN A 46 -3.93 17.99 4.57
N SER A 47 -3.42 16.94 3.95
CA SER A 47 -3.10 15.69 4.65
C SER A 47 -2.08 15.93 5.76
N THR A 48 -2.23 15.19 6.84
CA THR A 48 -1.41 15.36 8.05
C THR A 48 -0.18 14.46 8.00
N ALA A 49 0.80 14.72 8.88
CA ALA A 49 1.95 13.83 9.07
C ALA A 49 1.53 12.39 9.42
N ALA A 50 0.37 12.20 10.07
CA ALA A 50 -0.17 10.88 10.36
C ALA A 50 -0.66 10.14 9.10
N ASP A 51 -1.14 10.85 8.08
CA ASP A 51 -1.58 10.25 6.82
C ASP A 51 -0.37 9.88 5.95
N ILE A 52 0.68 10.71 5.97
CA ILE A 52 1.99 10.38 5.38
C ILE A 52 2.59 9.15 6.05
N ALA A 53 2.54 9.05 7.39
CA ALA A 53 3.04 7.88 8.10
C ALA A 53 2.30 6.59 7.71
N LYS A 54 0.98 6.66 7.46
CA LYS A 54 0.21 5.50 6.97
C LYS A 54 0.57 5.13 5.54
N LEU A 55 0.75 6.12 4.67
CA LEU A 55 1.18 5.89 3.29
C LEU A 55 2.58 5.28 3.26
N PHE A 56 3.50 5.84 4.04
CA PHE A 56 4.85 5.32 4.25
C PHE A 56 4.81 3.86 4.67
N ALA A 57 4.06 3.54 5.74
CA ALA A 57 3.93 2.16 6.22
C ALA A 57 3.23 1.22 5.22
N ALA A 58 2.45 1.75 4.28
CA ALA A 58 1.83 0.97 3.22
C ALA A 58 2.77 0.71 2.03
N MET A 59 3.80 1.53 1.85
CA MET A 59 4.82 1.39 0.80
C MET A 59 6.07 0.65 1.29
N ASP A 60 6.47 0.85 2.54
CA ASP A 60 7.55 0.12 3.22
C ASP A 60 7.13 -1.33 3.46
N THR A 61 7.13 -2.13 2.40
CA THR A 61 6.69 -3.52 2.41
C THR A 61 7.72 -4.44 3.05
N ASN A 62 8.99 -4.07 2.98
CA ASN A 62 10.11 -4.82 3.51
C ASN A 62 10.37 -4.51 5.01
N GLY A 63 9.83 -3.41 5.54
CA GLY A 63 9.91 -2.99 6.94
C GLY A 63 11.26 -2.41 7.35
N ASP A 64 12.05 -1.88 6.41
CA ASP A 64 13.39 -1.34 6.65
C ASP A 64 13.39 0.14 7.07
N LYS A 65 12.20 0.76 7.16
CA LYS A 65 12.00 2.18 7.47
C LYS A 65 12.55 3.10 6.39
N SER A 66 12.58 2.63 5.16
CA SER A 66 12.81 3.38 3.95
C SER A 66 11.85 2.91 2.87
N VAL A 67 11.47 3.79 1.95
CA VAL A 67 10.70 3.39 0.77
C VAL A 67 11.66 3.41 -0.40
N ALA A 68 12.01 2.24 -0.92
CA ALA A 68 12.85 2.15 -2.10
C ALA A 68 12.09 2.61 -3.38
N LYS A 69 12.83 2.91 -4.45
CA LYS A 69 12.23 3.32 -5.73
C LYS A 69 11.27 2.28 -6.31
N ASP A 70 11.53 1.01 -6.05
CA ASP A 70 10.69 -0.12 -6.47
C ASP A 70 9.42 -0.29 -5.60
N GLU A 71 9.43 0.26 -4.39
CA GLU A 71 8.31 0.26 -3.44
C GLU A 71 7.44 1.52 -3.56
N ALA A 72 8.03 2.61 -4.04
CA ALA A 72 7.34 3.86 -4.30
C ALA A 72 6.28 3.66 -5.39
N VAL A 73 5.10 4.26 -5.18
CA VAL A 73 3.99 4.20 -6.14
C VAL A 73 3.37 5.56 -6.42
N GLY A 74 2.80 5.73 -7.62
CA GLY A 74 2.11 6.96 -8.03
C GLY A 74 3.01 8.19 -7.96
N LYS A 75 2.49 9.29 -7.39
CA LYS A 75 3.21 10.57 -7.28
C LYS A 75 4.52 10.47 -6.48
N VAL A 76 4.64 9.52 -5.55
CA VAL A 76 5.88 9.30 -4.79
C VAL A 76 6.97 8.78 -5.73
N ALA A 77 6.65 7.82 -6.60
CA ALA A 77 7.60 7.30 -7.58
C ALA A 77 7.98 8.34 -8.63
N GLU A 78 7.01 9.12 -9.10
CA GLU A 78 7.24 10.20 -10.08
C GLU A 78 8.15 11.31 -9.54
N ASN A 79 8.07 11.58 -8.24
CA ASN A 79 8.85 12.63 -7.57
C ASN A 79 9.97 12.05 -6.70
N PHE A 80 10.29 10.76 -6.83
CA PHE A 80 11.23 10.07 -5.93
C PHE A 80 12.57 10.80 -5.84
N ASP A 81 13.17 11.10 -7.00
CA ASP A 81 14.48 11.75 -7.07
C ASP A 81 14.43 13.22 -6.56
N ALA A 82 13.24 13.83 -6.50
CA ALA A 82 13.03 15.16 -5.94
C ALA A 82 12.78 15.14 -4.43
N LEU A 83 12.25 14.03 -3.91
CA LEU A 83 12.00 13.80 -2.49
C LEU A 83 13.25 13.26 -1.78
N ASP A 84 14.05 12.41 -2.45
CA ASP A 84 15.31 11.85 -1.98
C ASP A 84 16.41 12.93 -2.03
N THR A 85 16.42 13.77 -1.00
CA THR A 85 17.32 14.92 -0.92
C THR A 85 18.71 14.54 -0.43
N ASP A 86 18.79 13.48 0.38
CA ASP A 86 20.04 12.98 0.93
C ASP A 86 20.74 11.95 0.02
N LYS A 87 20.05 11.50 -1.04
CA LYS A 87 20.52 10.52 -2.03
C LYS A 87 20.81 9.17 -1.39
N SER A 88 20.04 8.79 -0.38
CA SER A 88 20.14 7.50 0.30
C SER A 88 19.58 6.34 -0.53
N ALA A 89 19.01 6.62 -1.71
CA ALA A 89 18.35 5.66 -2.60
C ALA A 89 17.06 5.06 -2.01
N GLY A 90 16.50 5.74 -1.01
CA GLY A 90 15.26 5.42 -0.34
C GLY A 90 14.65 6.69 0.24
N LEU A 91 13.33 6.71 0.41
CA LEU A 91 12.66 7.85 1.03
C LEU A 91 12.37 7.55 2.49
N ASP A 92 12.80 8.43 3.38
CA ASP A 92 12.37 8.39 4.78
C ASP A 92 11.02 9.10 4.97
N LEU A 93 10.45 8.98 6.17
CA LEU A 93 9.15 9.60 6.49
C LEU A 93 9.17 11.14 6.36
N ALA A 94 10.31 11.78 6.63
CA ALA A 94 10.44 13.23 6.55
C ALA A 94 10.48 13.70 5.09
N GLU A 95 11.25 13.00 4.25
CA GLU A 95 11.34 13.21 2.81
C GLU A 95 10.00 12.96 2.14
N LEU A 96 9.28 11.91 2.52
CA LEU A 96 7.95 11.62 2.01
C LEU A 96 6.93 12.72 2.38
N GLY A 97 7.12 13.38 3.51
CA GLY A 97 6.37 14.58 3.91
C GLY A 97 6.58 15.76 2.96
N GLY A 98 7.72 15.83 2.27
CA GLY A 98 8.02 16.80 1.22
C GLY A 98 7.00 16.80 0.08
N LEU A 99 6.37 15.64 -0.20
CA LEU A 99 5.31 15.52 -1.19
C LEU A 99 4.13 16.45 -0.91
N LEU A 100 3.79 16.69 0.37
CA LEU A 100 2.73 17.63 0.75
C LEU A 100 3.08 19.08 0.46
N GLY A 101 4.38 19.41 0.44
CA GLY A 101 4.88 20.71 0.01
C GLY A 101 4.74 20.90 -1.49
N MET A 102 4.92 19.83 -2.27
CA MET A 102 4.84 19.84 -3.74
C MET A 102 3.40 19.90 -4.27
N LEU A 103 2.41 19.50 -3.47
CA LEU A 103 0.98 19.52 -3.84
C LEU A 103 0.28 20.86 -3.58
N LYS A 104 0.97 21.84 -3.00
CA LYS A 104 0.42 23.18 -2.68
C LYS A 104 0.49 24.15 -3.84
#